data_AF-A5TU16-F1
#
_entry.id   AF-A5TU16-F1
#
_cell.length_a   1.000
_cell.length_b   1.000
_cell.length_c   1.000
_cell.angle_alpha   90.00
_cell.angle_beta   90.00
_cell.angle_gamma   90.00
#
_symmetry.space_group_name_H-M   'P 1'
#
loop_
_entity.id
_entity.type
_entity.pdbx_description
1 polymer ?
#
loop_
_entity_poly.entity_id
_entity_poly.type
_entity_poly.pdbx_seq_one_letter_code
_entity_poly.pdbx_strand_id
1 'polypeptide(L)'
;MVEKNSKSKKFIDCLLNFQDVKDLELCDDQGVKVSTHTYDVLNISINKIKEKYIGLEEATEKVDFFAITVGIIMHDISKSSIKRNEENLSHSQMMIKNPEYIISEVYEVLNLIERQVGYTLIKEVRENIAHIVQSHHGKWGKVQPETEEANIVYLADMESAKYHRINPIQANDILKYSVKGLGLTEIEKKLNCSATVIKDRIRRAKKELNLKTFAELLEVYKEKGRVPIGDKFFVLRSEETKKLKKFVDKQGFYNLFMKNPLMEYMIDDKIFEK
;
A
#
# COMPACT_ATOMS: atom_id res chain seq x y z
N MET A 1 26.87 24.46 2.60
CA MET A 1 25.90 24.14 3.66
C MET A 1 25.60 22.66 3.55
N VAL A 2 25.81 21.88 4.61
CA VAL A 2 25.38 20.46 4.61
C VAL A 2 23.86 20.47 4.51
N GLU A 3 23.31 19.73 3.55
CA GLU A 3 21.86 19.63 3.38
C GLU A 3 21.25 19.05 4.66
N LYS A 4 20.20 19.69 5.19
CA LYS A 4 19.51 19.18 6.39
C LYS A 4 19.02 17.76 6.12
N ASN A 5 19.30 16.84 7.05
CA ASN A 5 18.87 15.43 7.03
C ASN A 5 19.44 14.64 5.84
N SER A 6 20.65 14.98 5.41
CA SER A 6 21.31 14.35 4.26
C SER A 6 21.50 12.84 4.44
N LYS A 7 21.80 12.36 5.66
CA LYS A 7 21.98 10.92 5.91
C LYS A 7 20.65 10.18 5.78
N SER A 8 19.58 10.67 6.41
CA SER A 8 18.24 10.08 6.30
C SER A 8 17.74 10.05 4.86
N LYS A 9 17.88 11.15 4.12
CA LYS A 9 17.48 11.23 2.70
C LYS A 9 18.23 10.22 1.85
N LYS A 10 19.56 10.11 2.02
CA LYS A 10 20.39 9.15 1.29
C LYS A 10 20.02 7.70 1.64
N PHE A 11 19.71 7.42 2.91
CA PHE A 11 19.23 6.10 3.33
C PHE A 11 17.91 5.73 2.64
N ILE A 12 16.92 6.63 2.68
CA ILE A 12 15.60 6.41 2.06
C ILE A 12 15.72 6.29 0.54
N ASP A 13 16.53 7.13 -0.11
CA ASP A 13 16.83 7.04 -1.54
C ASP A 13 17.42 5.68 -1.92
N CYS A 14 18.41 5.22 -1.15
CA CYS A 14 19.03 3.92 -1.34
C CYS A 14 18.01 2.77 -1.18
N LEU A 15 17.20 2.82 -0.13
CA LEU A 15 16.15 1.83 0.14
C LEU A 15 15.07 1.80 -0.95
N LEU A 16 14.58 2.95 -1.41
CA LEU A 16 13.59 3.01 -2.51
C LEU A 16 14.17 2.48 -3.83
N ASN A 17 15.49 2.51 -3.97
CA ASN A 17 16.18 1.97 -5.11
C ASN A 17 16.56 0.49 -4.98
N PHE A 18 16.35 -0.12 -3.81
CA PHE A 18 16.57 -1.53 -3.56
C PHE A 18 15.63 -2.38 -4.43
N GLN A 19 16.14 -3.48 -4.98
CA GLN A 19 15.41 -4.27 -5.98
C GLN A 19 14.08 -4.81 -5.42
N ASP A 20 14.06 -5.31 -4.19
CA ASP A 20 12.86 -5.91 -3.62
C ASP A 20 11.76 -4.86 -3.38
N VAL A 21 12.14 -3.62 -3.10
CA VAL A 21 11.20 -2.49 -2.99
C VAL A 21 10.66 -2.11 -4.37
N LYS A 22 11.51 -2.09 -5.41
CA LYS A 22 11.07 -1.86 -6.80
C LYS A 22 10.13 -2.95 -7.30
N ASP A 23 10.39 -4.19 -6.92
CA ASP A 23 9.58 -5.35 -7.32
C ASP A 23 8.17 -5.31 -6.72
N LEU A 24 7.92 -4.52 -5.66
CA LEU A 24 6.56 -4.27 -5.17
C LEU A 24 5.66 -3.58 -6.20
N GLU A 25 6.21 -2.89 -7.21
CA GLU A 25 5.43 -2.37 -8.33
C GLU A 25 4.91 -3.46 -9.28
N LEU A 26 5.53 -4.65 -9.25
CA LEU A 26 5.17 -5.82 -10.07
C LEU A 26 4.20 -6.76 -9.35
N CYS A 27 3.88 -6.47 -8.10
CA CYS A 27 2.94 -7.22 -7.28
C CYS A 27 1.60 -6.49 -7.22
N ASP A 28 0.53 -7.12 -7.68
CA ASP A 28 -0.84 -6.62 -7.56
C ASP A 28 -1.59 -7.37 -6.46
N ASP A 29 -2.22 -6.63 -5.55
CA ASP A 29 -3.19 -7.15 -4.58
C ASP A 29 -4.57 -6.53 -4.89
N GLN A 30 -5.54 -7.38 -5.21
CA GLN A 30 -6.89 -6.98 -5.63
C GLN A 30 -6.93 -5.95 -6.78
N GLY A 31 -5.93 -5.95 -7.67
CA GLY A 31 -5.83 -5.01 -8.80
C GLY A 31 -5.24 -3.64 -8.45
N VAL A 32 -4.62 -3.51 -7.27
CA VAL A 32 -3.85 -2.36 -6.81
C VAL A 32 -2.41 -2.82 -6.61
N LYS A 33 -1.43 -2.09 -7.14
CA LYS A 33 -0.01 -2.42 -6.95
C LYS A 33 0.33 -2.31 -5.47
N VAL A 34 1.20 -3.17 -4.96
CA VAL A 34 1.67 -3.09 -3.57
C VAL A 34 2.33 -1.73 -3.32
N SER A 35 3.08 -1.18 -4.27
CA SER A 35 3.63 0.18 -4.17
C SER A 35 2.57 1.29 -4.03
N THR A 36 1.44 1.18 -4.73
CA THR A 36 0.30 2.10 -4.55
C THR A 36 -0.26 2.00 -3.14
N HIS A 37 -0.38 0.79 -2.62
CA HIS A 37 -0.83 0.57 -1.25
C HIS A 37 0.19 1.12 -0.23
N THR A 38 1.49 0.84 -0.39
CA THR A 38 2.54 1.35 0.49
C THR A 38 2.56 2.88 0.55
N TYR A 39 2.35 3.57 -0.57
CA TYR A 39 2.18 5.02 -0.56
C TYR A 39 0.91 5.48 0.16
N ASP A 40 -0.20 4.77 -0.01
CA ASP A 40 -1.44 5.10 0.68
C ASP A 40 -1.32 4.94 2.20
N VAL A 41 -0.60 3.91 2.66
CA VAL A 41 -0.23 3.75 4.08
C VAL A 41 0.56 4.95 4.57
N LEU A 42 1.58 5.41 3.83
CA LEU A 42 2.30 6.65 4.18
C LEU A 42 1.36 7.86 4.31
N ASN A 43 0.50 8.06 3.33
CA ASN A 43 -0.42 9.21 3.32
C ASN A 43 -1.40 9.16 4.50
N ILE A 44 -1.96 7.97 4.79
CA ILE A 44 -2.86 7.77 5.93
C ILE A 44 -2.09 7.92 7.25
N SER A 45 -0.88 7.39 7.38
CA SER A 45 -0.04 7.59 8.57
C SER A 45 0.24 9.07 8.84
N ILE A 46 0.56 9.86 7.81
CA ILE A 46 0.73 11.31 7.94
C ILE A 46 -0.56 11.97 8.45
N ASN A 47 -1.72 11.57 7.92
CA ASN A 47 -3.00 12.11 8.39
C ASN A 47 -3.26 11.74 9.85
N LYS A 48 -3.00 10.50 10.26
CA LYS A 48 -3.14 10.06 11.66
C LYS A 48 -2.22 10.83 12.61
N ILE A 49 -0.99 11.10 12.20
CA ILE A 49 -0.07 11.96 12.97
C ILE A 49 -0.68 13.35 13.12
N LYS A 50 -1.18 13.96 12.04
CA LYS A 50 -1.79 15.30 12.08
C LYS A 50 -3.11 15.36 12.84
N GLU A 51 -3.86 14.27 12.91
CA GLU A 51 -5.08 14.17 13.73
C GLU A 51 -4.75 14.07 15.22
N LYS A 52 -3.62 13.44 15.56
CA LYS A 52 -3.21 13.17 16.94
C LYS A 52 -2.40 14.29 17.58
N TYR A 53 -1.58 15.01 16.79
CA TYR A 53 -0.67 16.05 17.26
C TYR A 53 -1.01 17.40 16.63
N ILE A 54 -0.74 18.51 17.33
CA ILE A 54 -1.11 19.87 16.86
C ILE A 54 -0.29 20.27 15.62
N GLY A 55 0.83 19.62 15.37
CA GLY A 55 1.63 19.76 14.16
C GLY A 55 2.74 18.71 14.05
N LEU A 56 3.45 18.72 12.91
CA LEU A 56 4.56 17.79 12.67
C LEU A 56 5.78 18.09 13.56
N GLU A 57 6.02 19.35 13.93
CA GLU A 57 7.05 19.76 14.90
C GLU A 57 6.89 19.04 16.24
N GLU A 58 5.73 19.18 16.87
CA GLU A 58 5.43 18.53 18.16
C GLU A 58 5.49 17.00 18.06
N ALA A 59 4.97 16.45 16.95
CA ALA A 59 5.00 15.01 16.72
C ALA A 59 6.42 14.44 16.71
N THR A 60 7.45 15.20 16.29
CA THR A 60 8.86 14.72 16.34
C THR A 60 9.38 14.42 17.75
N GLU A 61 8.73 14.94 18.78
CA GLU A 61 9.07 14.66 20.17
C GLU A 61 8.45 13.35 20.69
N LYS A 62 7.45 12.82 19.96
CA LYS A 62 6.63 11.69 20.39
C LYS A 62 6.80 10.44 19.53
N VAL A 63 7.13 10.62 18.25
CA VAL A 63 7.28 9.52 17.29
C VAL A 63 8.48 9.72 16.39
N ASP A 64 9.12 8.62 16.03
CA ASP A 64 10.22 8.61 15.07
C ASP A 64 9.69 8.54 13.62
N PHE A 65 9.71 9.68 12.94
CA PHE A 65 9.34 9.80 11.53
C PHE A 65 10.23 8.99 10.59
N PHE A 66 11.50 8.80 10.91
CA PHE A 66 12.39 7.98 10.10
C PHE A 66 12.01 6.51 10.22
N ALA A 67 11.80 6.02 11.45
CA ALA A 67 11.34 4.65 11.68
C ALA A 67 9.98 4.37 11.02
N ILE A 68 9.01 5.29 11.13
CA ILE A 68 7.72 5.18 10.42
C ILE A 68 7.94 5.12 8.91
N THR A 69 8.73 6.02 8.33
CA THR A 69 8.91 6.09 6.88
C THR A 69 9.58 4.82 6.34
N VAL A 70 10.68 4.38 6.96
CA VAL A 70 11.40 3.16 6.57
C VAL A 70 10.54 1.92 6.83
N GLY A 71 9.88 1.85 7.99
CA GLY A 71 8.97 0.76 8.34
C GLY A 71 7.83 0.61 7.33
N ILE A 72 7.25 1.72 6.85
CA ILE A 72 6.23 1.69 5.79
C ILE A 72 6.81 1.23 4.46
N ILE A 73 7.99 1.69 4.03
CA ILE A 73 8.60 1.20 2.78
C ILE A 73 8.79 -0.33 2.84
N MET A 74 9.14 -0.85 4.02
CA MET A 74 9.49 -2.25 4.22
C MET A 74 8.33 -3.16 4.69
N HIS A 75 7.18 -2.63 5.12
CA HIS A 75 6.17 -3.44 5.83
C HIS A 75 5.70 -4.68 5.04
N ASP A 76 5.63 -4.53 3.71
CA ASP A 76 5.20 -5.56 2.77
C ASP A 76 6.36 -6.13 1.93
N ILE A 77 7.62 -5.83 2.25
CA ILE A 77 8.80 -6.16 1.42
C ILE A 77 8.92 -7.66 1.13
N SER A 78 8.57 -8.49 2.12
CA SER A 78 8.65 -9.95 1.98
C SER A 78 7.67 -10.53 0.97
N LYS A 79 6.69 -9.76 0.47
CA LYS A 79 5.89 -10.20 -0.69
C LYS A 79 6.77 -10.42 -1.92
N SER A 80 7.87 -9.66 -2.06
CA SER A 80 8.83 -9.84 -3.15
C SER A 80 9.67 -11.11 -2.94
N SER A 81 10.29 -11.26 -1.77
CA SER A 81 11.16 -12.40 -1.45
C SER A 81 10.39 -13.73 -1.49
N ILE A 82 9.19 -13.79 -0.93
CA ILE A 82 8.30 -14.97 -0.93
C ILE A 82 8.02 -15.44 -2.37
N LYS A 83 7.71 -14.49 -3.27
CA LYS A 83 7.43 -14.80 -4.67
C LYS A 83 8.69 -15.27 -5.39
N ARG A 84 9.83 -14.61 -5.16
CA ARG A 84 11.12 -14.97 -5.77
C ARG A 84 11.61 -16.34 -5.33
N ASN A 85 11.44 -16.67 -4.06
CA ASN A 85 11.92 -17.91 -3.45
C ASN A 85 10.91 -19.06 -3.56
N GLU A 86 9.77 -18.84 -4.22
CA GLU A 86 8.70 -19.83 -4.39
C GLU A 86 8.21 -20.44 -3.06
N GLU A 87 8.13 -19.59 -2.04
CA GLU A 87 7.73 -20.01 -0.70
C GLU A 87 6.27 -20.48 -0.65
N ASN A 88 6.00 -21.51 0.17
CA ASN A 88 4.67 -22.13 0.27
C ASN A 88 3.66 -21.28 1.06
N LEU A 89 4.12 -20.26 1.78
CA LEU A 89 3.29 -19.40 2.62
C LEU A 89 3.20 -18.01 2.00
N SER A 90 2.00 -17.43 1.98
CA SER A 90 1.84 -16.01 1.65
C SER A 90 2.43 -15.12 2.75
N HIS A 91 2.68 -13.84 2.42
CA HIS A 91 3.13 -12.83 3.39
C HIS A 91 2.30 -12.84 4.69
N SER A 92 0.96 -12.80 4.59
CA SER A 92 0.09 -12.84 5.77
C SER A 92 0.17 -14.16 6.54
N GLN A 93 0.39 -15.29 5.87
CA GLN A 93 0.60 -16.57 6.54
C GLN A 93 1.96 -16.62 7.25
N MET A 94 3.01 -16.04 6.67
CA MET A 94 4.30 -15.91 7.32
C MET A 94 4.23 -15.04 8.58
N MET A 95 3.54 -13.90 8.51
CA MET A 95 3.31 -13.01 9.66
C MET A 95 2.60 -13.69 10.85
N ILE A 96 1.87 -14.78 10.60
CA ILE A 96 1.20 -15.58 11.64
C ILE A 96 2.07 -16.75 12.09
N LYS A 97 2.63 -17.50 11.14
CA LYS A 97 3.25 -18.81 11.40
C LYS A 97 4.76 -18.75 11.62
N ASN A 98 5.45 -17.80 10.98
CA ASN A 98 6.90 -17.66 10.98
C ASN A 98 7.30 -16.17 10.89
N PRO A 99 6.92 -15.34 11.89
CA PRO A 99 7.27 -13.92 11.88
C PRO A 99 8.79 -13.67 12.04
N GLU A 100 9.57 -14.69 12.41
CA GLU A 100 11.03 -14.65 12.46
C GLU A 100 11.65 -14.51 11.06
N TYR A 101 11.03 -15.11 10.03
CA TYR A 101 11.41 -14.90 8.62
C TYR A 101 11.38 -13.42 8.24
N ILE A 102 10.30 -12.73 8.63
CA ILE A 102 10.06 -11.32 8.33
C ILE A 102 11.11 -10.44 9.01
N ILE A 103 11.41 -10.72 10.28
CA ILE A 103 12.47 -10.01 11.00
C ILE A 103 13.84 -10.21 10.34
N SER A 104 14.19 -11.45 9.96
CA SER A 104 15.48 -11.75 9.33
C SER A 104 15.65 -10.93 8.06
N GLU A 105 14.63 -10.93 7.20
CA GLU A 105 14.65 -10.17 5.96
C GLU A 105 14.78 -8.66 6.20
N VAL A 106 14.05 -8.11 7.17
CA VAL A 106 14.18 -6.69 7.52
C VAL A 106 15.60 -6.35 7.92
N TYR A 107 16.21 -7.14 8.82
CA TYR A 107 17.58 -6.88 9.25
C TYR A 107 18.63 -7.09 8.15
N GLU A 108 18.42 -8.06 7.26
CA GLU A 108 19.26 -8.26 6.09
C GLU A 108 19.23 -7.03 5.17
N VAL A 109 18.03 -6.52 4.86
CA VAL A 109 17.87 -5.33 4.04
C VAL A 109 18.48 -4.10 4.72
N LEU A 110 18.21 -3.87 6.01
CA LEU A 110 18.81 -2.75 6.75
C LEU A 110 20.34 -2.82 6.72
N ASN A 111 20.94 -4.00 6.96
CA ASN A 111 22.39 -4.20 6.87
C ASN A 111 22.95 -3.87 5.48
N LEU A 112 22.26 -4.24 4.42
CA LEU A 112 22.68 -3.95 3.05
C LEU A 112 22.64 -2.44 2.77
N ILE A 113 21.56 -1.76 3.18
CA ILE A 113 21.44 -0.32 2.97
C ILE A 113 22.47 0.45 3.79
N GLU A 114 22.67 0.13 5.07
CA GLU A 114 23.70 0.73 5.94
C GLU A 114 25.10 0.63 5.32
N ARG A 115 25.46 -0.55 4.82
CA ARG A 115 26.74 -0.78 4.11
C ARG A 115 26.87 0.06 2.84
N GLN A 116 25.79 0.21 2.07
CA GLN A 116 25.80 0.99 0.83
C GLN A 116 25.91 2.49 1.08
N VAL A 117 25.25 3.02 2.11
CA VAL A 117 25.26 4.46 2.39
C VAL A 117 26.43 4.89 3.26
N GLY A 118 27.00 3.97 4.03
CA GLY A 118 28.13 4.19 4.94
C GLY A 118 27.73 4.74 6.31
N TYR A 119 26.50 4.47 6.76
CA TYR A 119 25.97 4.92 8.06
C TYR A 119 25.35 3.74 8.80
N THR A 120 25.53 3.67 10.12
CA THR A 120 24.89 2.68 10.99
C THR A 120 23.71 3.32 11.70
N LEU A 121 22.57 2.65 11.72
CA LEU A 121 21.42 3.06 12.52
C LEU A 121 21.68 2.80 14.00
N ILE A 122 21.20 3.72 14.84
CA ILE A 122 21.12 3.48 16.27
C ILE A 122 20.25 2.23 16.53
N LYS A 123 20.68 1.40 17.48
CA LYS A 123 20.05 0.11 17.78
C LYS A 123 18.54 0.23 17.99
N GLU A 124 18.09 1.19 18.79
CA GLU A 124 16.68 1.39 19.12
C GLU A 124 15.85 1.76 17.88
N VAL A 125 16.39 2.57 16.96
CA VAL A 125 15.72 2.93 15.70
C VAL A 125 15.58 1.69 14.81
N ARG A 126 16.65 0.89 14.75
CA ARG A 126 16.69 -0.37 13.99
C ARG A 126 15.65 -1.38 14.51
N GLU A 127 15.58 -1.55 15.82
CA GLU A 127 14.60 -2.42 16.49
C GLU A 127 13.16 -1.91 16.28
N ASN A 128 12.94 -0.59 16.34
CA ASN A 128 11.62 -0.02 16.10
C ASN A 128 11.15 -0.23 14.65
N ILE A 129 12.02 -0.06 13.66
CA ILE A 129 11.72 -0.39 12.25
C ILE A 129 11.30 -1.85 12.11
N ALA A 130 12.08 -2.78 12.69
CA ALA A 130 11.77 -4.21 12.64
C ALA A 130 10.42 -4.51 13.30
N HIS A 131 10.13 -3.88 14.43
CA HIS A 131 8.85 -4.05 15.13
C HIS A 131 7.67 -3.52 14.31
N ILE A 132 7.79 -2.34 13.70
CA ILE A 132 6.76 -1.78 12.80
C ILE A 132 6.43 -2.80 11.70
N VAL A 133 7.46 -3.33 11.02
CA VAL A 133 7.28 -4.30 9.94
C VAL A 133 6.67 -5.60 10.45
N GLN A 134 7.13 -6.14 11.58
CA GLN A 134 6.64 -7.43 12.09
C GLN A 134 5.22 -7.35 12.67
N SER A 135 4.78 -6.17 13.12
CA SER A 135 3.51 -6.00 13.83
C SER A 135 2.40 -5.32 13.03
N HIS A 136 2.65 -4.87 11.79
CA HIS A 136 1.70 -4.06 11.03
C HIS A 136 0.34 -4.74 10.73
N HIS A 137 0.24 -6.08 10.82
CA HIS A 137 -1.05 -6.78 10.72
C HIS A 137 -1.89 -6.73 12.01
N GLY A 138 -1.32 -6.25 13.12
CA GLY A 138 -1.96 -6.16 14.43
C GLY A 138 -2.63 -7.45 14.84
N LYS A 139 -3.93 -7.39 15.17
CA LYS A 139 -4.72 -8.55 15.61
C LYS A 139 -4.74 -9.74 14.62
N TRP A 140 -4.36 -9.52 13.36
CA TRP A 140 -4.28 -10.57 12.33
C TRP A 140 -2.87 -11.15 12.17
N GLY A 141 -1.85 -10.56 12.79
CA GLY A 141 -0.50 -11.10 12.90
C GLY A 141 -0.26 -11.78 14.25
N LYS A 142 0.88 -12.48 14.36
CA LYS A 142 1.32 -13.07 15.64
C LYS A 142 1.86 -12.01 16.61
N VAL A 143 2.50 -10.97 16.10
CA VAL A 143 3.08 -9.87 16.89
C VAL A 143 2.18 -8.65 16.82
N GLN A 144 1.95 -8.01 17.98
CA GLN A 144 1.07 -6.85 18.12
C GLN A 144 1.88 -5.55 18.10
N PRO A 145 1.30 -4.42 17.65
CA PRO A 145 1.96 -3.12 17.68
C PRO A 145 2.07 -2.60 19.12
N GLU A 146 3.30 -2.49 19.61
CA GLU A 146 3.59 -2.07 21.00
C GLU A 146 4.16 -0.65 21.09
N THR A 147 4.62 -0.08 19.97
CA THR A 147 5.07 1.31 19.89
C THR A 147 4.00 2.20 19.26
N GLU A 148 4.11 3.51 19.47
CA GLU A 148 3.20 4.48 18.86
C GLU A 148 3.36 4.45 17.33
N GLU A 149 4.59 4.35 16.84
CA GLU A 149 4.93 4.22 15.42
C GLU A 149 4.28 2.98 14.80
N ALA A 150 4.43 1.82 15.46
CA ALA A 150 3.81 0.57 15.00
C ALA A 150 2.28 0.67 14.97
N ASN A 151 1.67 1.32 15.96
CA ASN A 151 0.22 1.54 15.99
C ASN A 151 -0.26 2.46 14.85
N ILE A 152 0.47 3.53 14.56
CA ILE A 152 0.17 4.42 13.43
C ILE A 152 0.19 3.65 12.11
N VAL A 153 1.21 2.82 11.89
CA VAL A 153 1.36 2.03 10.66
C VAL A 153 0.30 0.94 10.56
N TYR A 154 0.03 0.20 11.65
CA TYR A 154 -1.05 -0.80 11.69
C TYR A 154 -2.41 -0.20 11.34
N LEU A 155 -2.76 0.94 11.95
CA LEU A 155 -4.04 1.59 11.67
C LEU A 155 -4.12 2.09 10.23
N ALA A 156 -3.01 2.57 9.67
CA ALA A 156 -2.94 3.02 8.29
C ALA A 156 -3.05 1.85 7.28
N ASP A 157 -2.36 0.73 7.53
CA ASP A 157 -2.47 -0.49 6.71
C ASP A 157 -3.91 -1.02 6.72
N MET A 158 -4.51 -1.16 7.90
CA MET A 158 -5.90 -1.60 8.04
C MET A 158 -6.87 -0.67 7.29
N GLU A 159 -6.68 0.64 7.38
CA GLU A 159 -7.52 1.62 6.71
C GLU A 159 -7.38 1.54 5.18
N SER A 160 -6.13 1.48 4.68
CA SER A 160 -5.85 1.31 3.26
C SER A 160 -6.46 0.01 2.72
N ALA A 161 -6.30 -1.12 3.43
CA ALA A 161 -6.92 -2.39 3.08
C ALA A 161 -8.45 -2.31 3.06
N LYS A 162 -9.05 -1.62 4.04
CA LYS A 162 -10.49 -1.48 4.17
C LYS A 162 -11.12 -0.56 3.12
N TYR A 163 -10.44 0.48 2.65
CA TYR A 163 -11.05 1.48 1.77
C TYR A 163 -10.44 1.52 0.37
N HIS A 164 -9.13 1.32 0.22
CA HIS A 164 -8.39 1.57 -1.02
C HIS A 164 -7.78 0.33 -1.70
N ARG A 165 -7.88 -0.86 -1.11
CA ARG A 165 -7.55 -2.13 -1.79
C ARG A 165 -8.79 -2.75 -2.46
N ILE A 166 -9.29 -2.16 -3.55
CA ILE A 166 -10.28 -2.81 -4.44
C ILE A 166 -9.95 -2.62 -5.90
N ASN A 167 -10.31 -3.60 -6.73
CA ASN A 167 -10.15 -3.44 -8.17
C ASN A 167 -11.07 -2.29 -8.67
N PRO A 168 -10.53 -1.21 -9.25
CA PRO A 168 -11.32 -0.01 -9.55
C PRO A 168 -12.22 -0.17 -10.78
N ILE A 169 -12.20 -1.33 -11.46
CA ILE A 169 -13.10 -1.63 -12.57
C ILE A 169 -14.56 -1.59 -12.10
N GLN A 170 -15.38 -0.87 -12.84
CA GLN A 170 -16.80 -0.67 -12.58
C GLN A 170 -17.68 -1.42 -13.60
N ALA A 171 -18.97 -1.59 -13.28
CA ALA A 171 -19.93 -2.20 -14.19
C ALA A 171 -20.00 -1.48 -15.55
N ASN A 172 -19.88 -0.15 -15.55
CA ASN A 172 -19.90 0.65 -16.78
C ASN A 172 -18.66 0.40 -17.68
N ASP A 173 -17.50 0.12 -17.09
CA ASP A 173 -16.28 -0.22 -17.85
C ASP A 173 -16.44 -1.56 -18.59
N ILE A 174 -17.15 -2.51 -17.97
CA ILE A 174 -17.46 -3.83 -18.51
C ILE A 174 -18.52 -3.72 -19.61
N LEU A 175 -19.65 -3.09 -19.30
CA LEU A 175 -20.80 -3.00 -20.21
C LEU A 175 -20.46 -2.30 -21.52
N LYS A 176 -19.56 -1.30 -21.50
CA LYS A 176 -19.01 -0.64 -22.68
C LYS A 176 -18.43 -1.61 -23.72
N TYR A 177 -17.85 -2.72 -23.28
CA TYR A 177 -17.30 -3.76 -24.16
C TYR A 177 -18.33 -4.85 -24.46
N SER A 178 -19.15 -5.22 -23.49
CA SER A 178 -20.22 -6.21 -23.70
C SER A 178 -21.22 -5.78 -24.77
N VAL A 179 -21.59 -4.49 -24.84
CA VAL A 179 -22.48 -3.99 -25.92
C VAL A 179 -21.84 -4.06 -27.31
N LYS A 180 -20.52 -4.20 -27.40
CA LYS A 180 -19.78 -4.40 -28.65
C LYS A 180 -19.63 -5.88 -29.02
N GLY A 181 -20.28 -6.78 -28.28
CA GLY A 181 -20.25 -8.22 -28.52
C GLY A 181 -19.03 -8.95 -27.95
N LEU A 182 -18.18 -8.27 -27.17
CA LEU A 182 -17.02 -8.93 -26.56
C LEU A 182 -17.45 -9.95 -25.51
N GLY A 183 -16.87 -11.15 -25.58
CA GLY A 183 -17.04 -12.22 -24.61
C GLY A 183 -16.26 -11.96 -23.32
N LEU A 184 -16.54 -12.76 -22.29
CA LEU A 184 -15.96 -12.60 -20.95
C LEU A 184 -14.42 -12.56 -20.98
N THR A 185 -13.79 -13.53 -21.66
CA THR A 185 -12.32 -13.64 -21.75
C THR A 185 -11.68 -12.46 -22.47
N GLU A 186 -12.37 -11.86 -23.44
CA GLU A 186 -11.88 -10.68 -24.14
C GLU A 186 -11.96 -9.44 -23.24
N ILE A 187 -13.02 -9.34 -22.45
CA ILE A 187 -13.19 -8.26 -21.47
C ILE A 187 -12.16 -8.37 -20.34
N GLU A 188 -11.89 -9.58 -19.84
CA GLU A 188 -10.83 -9.82 -18.84
C GLU A 188 -9.48 -9.29 -19.33
N LYS A 189 -9.11 -9.62 -20.57
CA LYS A 189 -7.87 -9.13 -21.20
C LYS A 189 -7.89 -7.61 -21.41
N LYS A 190 -9.01 -7.05 -21.87
CA LYS A 190 -9.16 -5.60 -22.11
C LYS A 190 -9.06 -4.76 -20.84
N LEU A 191 -9.61 -5.26 -19.74
CA LEU A 191 -9.69 -4.55 -18.46
C LEU A 191 -8.59 -4.95 -17.48
N ASN A 192 -7.76 -5.93 -17.83
CA ASN A 192 -6.75 -6.54 -16.96
C ASN A 192 -7.34 -6.90 -15.58
N CYS A 193 -8.45 -7.65 -15.60
CA CYS A 193 -9.14 -8.08 -14.38
C CYS A 193 -9.69 -9.50 -14.54
N SER A 194 -9.96 -10.17 -13.41
CA SER A 194 -10.48 -11.53 -13.41
C SER A 194 -12.00 -11.59 -13.66
N ALA A 195 -12.47 -12.72 -14.17
CA ALA A 195 -13.89 -13.01 -14.32
C ALA A 195 -14.67 -12.84 -13.01
N THR A 196 -14.05 -13.10 -11.85
CA THR A 196 -14.66 -12.89 -10.54
C THR A 196 -14.96 -11.41 -10.29
N VAL A 197 -14.03 -10.51 -10.63
CA VAL A 197 -14.26 -9.06 -10.56
C VAL A 197 -15.43 -8.68 -11.47
N ILE A 198 -15.41 -9.13 -12.73
CA ILE A 198 -16.48 -8.84 -13.70
C ILE A 198 -17.84 -9.28 -13.17
N LYS A 199 -17.96 -10.54 -12.74
CA LYS A 199 -19.19 -11.11 -12.19
C LYS A 199 -19.68 -10.34 -10.97
N ASP A 200 -18.77 -9.94 -10.07
CA ASP A 200 -19.13 -9.13 -8.90
C ASP A 200 -19.69 -7.76 -9.28
N ARG A 201 -19.04 -7.04 -10.20
CA ARG A 201 -19.50 -5.70 -10.63
C ARG A 201 -20.88 -5.76 -11.30
N ILE A 202 -21.08 -6.73 -12.19
CA ILE A 202 -22.38 -6.96 -12.83
C ILE A 202 -23.45 -7.31 -11.80
N ARG A 203 -23.16 -8.20 -10.86
CA ARG A 203 -24.08 -8.57 -9.78
C ARG A 203 -24.51 -7.36 -8.94
N ARG A 204 -23.57 -6.47 -8.59
CA ARG A 204 -23.86 -5.23 -7.83
C ARG A 204 -24.78 -4.29 -8.62
N ALA A 205 -24.46 -4.02 -9.88
CA ALA A 205 -25.27 -3.15 -10.73
C ALA A 205 -26.69 -3.68 -10.92
N LYS A 206 -26.85 -5.01 -11.16
CA LYS A 206 -28.17 -5.64 -11.22
C LYS A 206 -28.94 -5.49 -9.92
N LYS A 207 -28.29 -5.65 -8.77
CA LYS A 207 -28.94 -5.55 -7.46
C LYS A 207 -29.50 -4.15 -7.22
N GLU A 208 -28.74 -3.09 -7.53
CA GLU A 208 -29.18 -1.70 -7.39
C GLU A 208 -30.40 -1.38 -8.27
N LEU A 209 -30.51 -2.02 -9.44
CA LEU A 209 -31.61 -1.84 -10.39
C LEU A 209 -32.72 -2.89 -10.25
N ASN A 210 -32.60 -3.82 -9.29
CA ASN A 210 -33.50 -4.96 -9.13
C ASN A 210 -33.71 -5.81 -10.41
N LEU A 211 -32.63 -6.03 -11.18
CA LEU A 211 -32.65 -6.81 -12.43
C LEU A 211 -32.27 -8.27 -12.19
N LYS A 212 -32.89 -9.19 -12.95
CA LYS A 212 -32.65 -10.63 -12.83
C LYS A 212 -31.53 -11.09 -13.75
N THR A 213 -31.51 -10.59 -15.00
CA THR A 213 -30.63 -11.08 -16.06
C THR A 213 -29.56 -10.06 -16.46
N PHE A 214 -28.51 -10.54 -17.12
CA PHE A 214 -27.51 -9.66 -17.72
C PHE A 214 -28.04 -8.92 -18.95
N ALA A 215 -28.94 -9.54 -19.71
CA ALA A 215 -29.58 -8.92 -20.87
C ALA A 215 -30.38 -7.67 -20.49
N GLU A 216 -31.17 -7.74 -19.42
CA GLU A 216 -31.88 -6.57 -18.87
C GLU A 216 -30.91 -5.43 -18.52
N LEU A 217 -29.77 -5.74 -17.89
CA LEU A 217 -28.76 -4.75 -17.53
C LEU A 217 -28.13 -4.11 -18.77
N LEU A 218 -27.87 -4.90 -19.83
CA LEU A 218 -27.35 -4.40 -21.10
C LEU A 218 -28.33 -3.44 -21.78
N GLU A 219 -29.62 -3.74 -21.79
CA GLU A 219 -30.63 -2.85 -22.37
C GLU A 219 -30.69 -1.51 -21.63
N VAL A 220 -30.66 -1.52 -20.29
CA VAL A 220 -30.59 -0.27 -19.50
C VAL A 220 -29.33 0.53 -19.85
N TYR A 221 -28.18 -0.14 -20.00
CA TYR A 221 -26.94 0.54 -20.38
C TYR A 221 -27.00 1.11 -21.80
N LYS A 222 -27.58 0.39 -22.77
CA LYS A 222 -27.75 0.88 -24.15
C LYS A 222 -28.66 2.11 -24.20
N GLU A 223 -29.73 2.11 -23.42
CA GLU A 223 -30.69 3.22 -23.36
C GLU A 223 -30.09 4.45 -22.67
N LYS A 224 -29.43 4.26 -21.51
CA LYS A 224 -29.04 5.37 -20.63
C LYS A 224 -27.56 5.74 -20.71
N GLY A 225 -26.74 4.93 -21.38
CA GLY A 225 -25.28 5.05 -21.44
C GLY A 225 -24.56 4.73 -20.12
N ARG A 226 -25.28 4.44 -19.04
CA ARG A 226 -24.72 4.14 -17.70
C ARG A 226 -25.68 3.35 -16.82
N VAL A 227 -25.11 2.63 -15.86
CA VAL A 227 -25.82 1.94 -14.76
C VAL A 227 -25.21 2.31 -13.40
N PRO A 228 -25.95 2.16 -12.28
CA PRO A 228 -25.37 2.19 -10.95
C PRO A 228 -24.27 1.13 -10.80
N ILE A 229 -23.20 1.44 -10.07
CA ILE A 229 -22.04 0.56 -9.92
C ILE A 229 -22.06 -0.26 -8.62
N GLY A 230 -22.96 0.08 -7.69
CA GLY A 230 -23.14 -0.56 -6.39
C GLY A 230 -23.67 0.43 -5.36
N ASP A 231 -23.72 0.01 -4.09
CA ASP A 231 -24.08 0.86 -2.97
C ASP A 231 -23.12 2.07 -2.82
N LYS A 232 -23.56 3.10 -2.08
CA LYS A 232 -22.82 4.35 -1.88
C LYS A 232 -21.39 4.12 -1.34
N PHE A 233 -21.22 3.12 -0.49
CA PHE A 233 -19.92 2.81 0.11
C PHE A 233 -18.96 2.21 -0.92
N PHE A 234 -19.45 1.28 -1.75
CA PHE A 234 -18.69 0.68 -2.84
C PHE A 234 -18.30 1.70 -3.91
N VAL A 235 -19.22 2.61 -4.26
CA VAL A 235 -18.97 3.73 -5.20
C VAL A 235 -17.78 4.55 -4.71
N LEU A 236 -17.85 5.03 -3.46
CA LEU A 236 -16.80 5.88 -2.88
C LEU A 236 -15.45 5.18 -2.91
N ARG A 237 -15.37 3.92 -2.44
CA ARG A 237 -14.12 3.15 -2.46
C ARG A 237 -13.55 2.99 -3.86
N SER A 238 -14.39 2.73 -4.85
CA SER A 238 -13.95 2.51 -6.23
C SER A 238 -13.38 3.77 -6.84
N GLU A 239 -14.01 4.91 -6.58
CA GLU A 239 -13.55 6.21 -7.05
C GLU A 239 -12.26 6.64 -6.37
N GLU A 240 -12.17 6.53 -5.04
CA GLU A 240 -10.95 6.88 -4.29
C GLU A 240 -9.77 5.99 -4.68
N THR A 241 -9.98 4.67 -4.81
CA THR A 241 -8.93 3.75 -5.28
C THR A 241 -8.47 4.12 -6.69
N LYS A 242 -9.39 4.48 -7.59
CA LYS A 242 -9.06 4.89 -8.96
C LYS A 242 -8.27 6.19 -8.99
N LYS A 243 -8.62 7.17 -8.15
CA LYS A 243 -7.88 8.44 -8.00
C LYS A 243 -6.48 8.19 -7.47
N LEU A 244 -6.36 7.42 -6.39
CA LEU A 244 -5.08 7.04 -5.77
C LEU A 244 -4.16 6.35 -6.79
N LYS A 245 -4.67 5.32 -7.48
CA LYS A 245 -3.88 4.58 -8.49
C LYS A 245 -3.39 5.50 -9.60
N LYS A 246 -4.27 6.34 -10.15
CA LYS A 246 -3.91 7.33 -11.17
C LYS A 246 -2.89 8.36 -10.66
N PHE A 247 -3.00 8.76 -9.39
CA PHE A 247 -2.08 9.70 -8.78
C PHE A 247 -0.69 9.09 -8.63
N VAL A 248 -0.58 7.86 -8.08
CA VAL A 248 0.69 7.13 -7.94
C VAL A 248 1.31 6.84 -9.30
N ASP A 249 0.55 6.33 -10.27
CA ASP A 249 1.06 6.06 -11.62
C ASP A 249 1.57 7.35 -12.31
N LYS A 250 0.96 8.51 -12.03
CA LYS A 250 1.37 9.80 -12.60
C LYS A 250 2.60 10.38 -11.91
N GLN A 251 2.66 10.34 -10.59
CA GLN A 251 3.75 10.97 -9.82
C GLN A 251 4.98 10.07 -9.69
N GLY A 252 4.78 8.75 -9.70
CA GLY A 252 5.81 7.75 -9.44
C GLY A 252 5.98 7.49 -7.95
N PHE A 253 6.02 6.22 -7.55
CA PHE A 253 6.17 5.78 -6.15
C PHE A 253 7.40 6.40 -5.48
N TYR A 254 8.57 6.30 -6.12
CA TYR A 254 9.82 6.89 -5.64
C TYR A 254 9.68 8.38 -5.33
N ASN A 255 9.14 9.16 -6.27
CA ASN A 255 9.01 10.61 -6.12
C ASN A 255 8.05 10.99 -5.00
N LEU A 256 7.02 10.19 -4.77
CA LEU A 256 6.06 10.44 -3.70
C LEU A 256 6.69 10.26 -2.33
N PHE A 257 7.50 9.23 -2.13
CA PHE A 257 8.26 9.06 -0.90
C PHE A 257 9.34 10.14 -0.76
N MET A 258 10.10 10.45 -1.82
CA MET A 258 11.11 11.51 -1.77
C MET A 258 10.54 12.94 -1.66
N LYS A 259 9.22 13.11 -1.67
CA LYS A 259 8.55 14.39 -1.41
C LYS A 259 7.69 14.36 -0.15
N ASN A 260 7.81 13.31 0.67
CA ASN A 260 6.99 13.19 1.86
C ASN A 260 7.36 14.27 2.90
N PRO A 261 6.37 14.89 3.56
CA PRO A 261 6.61 16.00 4.47
C PRO A 261 7.35 15.60 5.75
N LEU A 262 7.36 14.31 6.14
CA LEU A 262 8.04 13.87 7.35
C LEU A 262 9.56 14.01 7.25
N MET A 263 10.14 13.98 6.04
CA MET A 263 11.60 14.09 5.85
C MET A 263 12.20 15.42 6.33
N GLU A 264 11.44 16.51 6.30
CA GLU A 264 11.91 17.84 6.73
C GLU A 264 12.17 17.90 8.25
N TYR A 265 11.57 16.96 8.98
CA TYR A 265 11.53 16.90 10.43
C TYR A 265 12.39 15.77 11.02
N MET A 266 13.00 14.93 10.18
CA MET A 266 14.00 13.95 10.62
C MET A 266 15.23 14.66 11.22
N ILE A 267 15.99 13.98 12.07
CA ILE A 267 17.21 14.52 12.69
C ILE A 267 18.29 13.43 12.65
N ASP A 268 19.27 13.57 11.76
CA ASP A 268 20.31 12.56 11.50
C ASP A 268 21.01 12.08 12.79
N ASP A 269 21.32 13.00 13.71
CA ASP A 269 22.01 12.69 14.98
C ASP A 269 21.18 11.86 15.98
N LYS A 270 19.85 11.79 15.78
CA LYS A 270 18.96 10.93 16.55
C LYS A 270 18.73 9.57 15.90
N ILE A 271 19.20 9.38 14.66
CA ILE A 271 18.91 8.22 13.81
C ILE A 271 20.15 7.34 13.63
N PHE A 272 21.30 7.97 13.41
CA PHE A 272 22.54 7.29 13.08
C PHE A 272 23.55 7.38 14.21
N GLU A 273 24.41 6.37 14.31
CA GLU A 273 25.59 6.41 15.16
C GLU A 273 26.52 7.57 14.77
N LYS A 274 27.30 8.05 15.75
CA LYS A 274 28.27 9.14 15.58
C LYS A 274 29.50 8.72 14.80
#